data_AF-A0A6M8NSC7-F1
#
_entry.id   AF-A0A6M8NSC7-F1
#
_cell.length_a   1.000
_cell.length_b   1.000
_cell.length_c   1.000
_cell.angle_alpha   90.00
_cell.angle_beta   90.00
_cell.angle_gamma   90.00
#
_symmetry.space_group_name_H-M   'P 1'
#
loop_
_entity.id
_entity.type
_entity.pdbx_description
1 polymer ?
#
loop_
_entity_poly.entity_id
_entity_poly.type
_entity_poly.pdbx_seq_one_letter_code
_entity_poly.pdbx_strand_id
1 'polypeptide(L)'
;MGNIMYHYCNVEAFKAIIQNKTLWLSSVYNLNDYKEIHWIKEKVLKKIQEITTKNNYEKFNTFLKFYENKQPNVYIASFSQGEDLLSQWRAYANDGYGVAIGFNTDYFKENNLIKTSKVLYDENLQEKEIEKILKPLFEMKDRFDFDSYEFEKFSEKIIDEINYLSAKSKNELFMEEQEIRLIHNPIIVEDKSTKRFIFENNISPMMFRAVCGNLIPYFELKFDNFENDNEPILEIIKGPKNKFIDQEIRIFLANNGFYNVKIKVSKSSYR
;
A
#
# COMPACT_ATOMS: atom_id res chain seq x y z
N MET A 1 -11.26 -13.40 -17.97
CA MET A 1 -11.45 -13.67 -16.53
C MET A 1 -10.91 -12.46 -15.79
N GLY A 2 -11.77 -11.70 -15.11
CA GLY A 2 -11.36 -10.45 -14.44
C GLY A 2 -10.28 -10.72 -13.38
N ASN A 3 -9.34 -9.79 -13.22
CA ASN A 3 -8.37 -9.88 -12.14
C ASN A 3 -9.09 -9.54 -10.83
N ILE A 4 -9.25 -10.50 -9.92
CA ILE A 4 -9.82 -10.27 -8.59
C ILE A 4 -8.68 -10.15 -7.59
N MET A 5 -8.80 -9.20 -6.65
CA MET A 5 -7.95 -9.10 -5.48
C MET A 5 -8.80 -9.19 -4.21
N TYR A 6 -8.29 -9.86 -3.19
CA TYR A 6 -9.04 -10.24 -2.01
C TYR A 6 -8.61 -9.46 -0.79
N HIS A 7 -9.56 -8.76 -0.16
CA HIS A 7 -9.35 -8.12 1.13
C HIS A 7 -9.90 -9.03 2.25
N TYR A 8 -8.99 -9.68 2.97
CA TYR A 8 -9.34 -10.47 4.14
C TYR A 8 -9.58 -9.55 5.33
N CYS A 9 -10.74 -9.67 5.97
CA CYS A 9 -11.10 -8.78 7.06
C CYS A 9 -12.05 -9.47 8.05
N ASN A 10 -12.10 -8.91 9.27
CA ASN A 10 -13.09 -9.31 10.26
C ASN A 10 -14.50 -8.80 9.89
N VAL A 11 -15.52 -9.28 10.61
CA VAL A 11 -16.93 -8.96 10.34
C VAL A 11 -17.24 -7.47 10.48
N GLU A 12 -16.66 -6.77 11.46
CA GLU A 12 -16.90 -5.34 11.66
C GLU A 12 -16.30 -4.50 10.52
N ALA A 13 -15.10 -4.84 10.08
CA ALA A 13 -14.45 -4.23 8.93
C ALA A 13 -15.25 -4.50 7.64
N PHE A 14 -15.70 -5.73 7.41
CA PHE A 14 -16.58 -6.07 6.29
C PHE A 14 -17.83 -5.20 6.28
N LYS A 15 -18.54 -5.12 7.41
CA LYS A 15 -19.74 -4.30 7.56
C LYS A 15 -19.44 -2.82 7.24
N ALA A 16 -18.37 -2.26 7.81
CA ALA A 16 -17.99 -0.87 7.59
C ALA A 16 -17.60 -0.57 6.13
N ILE A 17 -16.84 -1.47 5.48
CA ILE A 17 -16.44 -1.35 4.08
C ILE A 17 -17.67 -1.31 3.17
N ILE A 18 -18.62 -2.24 3.36
CA ILE A 18 -19.83 -2.32 2.54
C ILE A 18 -20.77 -1.11 2.77
N GLN A 19 -21.00 -0.72 4.02
CA GLN A 19 -21.90 0.39 4.34
C GLN A 19 -21.37 1.74 3.84
N ASN A 20 -20.08 2.00 4.06
CA ASN A 20 -19.48 3.28 3.72
C ASN A 20 -18.96 3.33 2.28
N LYS A 21 -18.87 2.18 1.60
CA LYS A 21 -18.26 2.01 0.27
C LYS A 21 -16.86 2.62 0.21
N THR A 22 -16.07 2.34 1.25
CA THR A 22 -14.75 2.95 1.47
C THR A 22 -13.71 1.89 1.81
N LEU A 23 -12.54 2.00 1.18
CA LEU A 23 -11.29 1.36 1.60
C LEU A 23 -10.39 2.41 2.25
N TRP A 24 -9.66 2.01 3.30
CA TRP A 24 -8.71 2.88 3.97
C TRP A 24 -7.28 2.57 3.53
N LEU A 25 -6.61 3.56 2.95
CA LEU A 25 -5.18 3.49 2.62
C LEU A 25 -4.41 4.11 3.78
N SER A 26 -3.76 3.27 4.58
CA SER A 26 -3.05 3.68 5.80
C SER A 26 -1.59 3.96 5.49
N SER A 27 -0.95 4.85 6.26
CA SER A 27 0.48 5.10 6.12
C SER A 27 1.27 3.79 6.21
N VAL A 28 2.25 3.61 5.32
CA VAL A 28 3.13 2.44 5.31
C VAL A 28 3.84 2.25 6.65
N TYR A 29 4.06 3.31 7.42
CA TYR A 29 4.72 3.23 8.73
C TYR A 29 3.97 2.47 9.80
N ASN A 30 2.67 2.26 9.58
CA ASN A 30 1.79 1.57 10.51
C ASN A 30 1.42 0.17 10.00
N LEU A 31 2.23 -0.39 9.09
CA LEU A 31 2.11 -1.79 8.71
C LEU A 31 2.43 -2.72 9.87
N ASN A 32 1.81 -3.90 9.86
CA ASN A 32 2.00 -4.92 10.88
C ASN A 32 3.46 -5.39 10.97
N ASP A 33 4.18 -5.38 9.85
CA ASP A 33 5.61 -5.62 9.81
C ASP A 33 6.37 -4.31 9.55
N TYR A 34 6.87 -3.73 10.63
CA TYR A 34 7.67 -2.50 10.57
C TYR A 34 8.94 -2.67 9.72
N LYS A 35 9.46 -3.91 9.57
CA LYS A 35 10.69 -4.18 8.82
C LYS A 35 10.49 -4.00 7.32
N GLU A 36 9.26 -4.05 6.80
CA GLU A 36 8.99 -3.95 5.37
C GLU A 36 9.51 -2.64 4.76
N ILE A 37 9.28 -1.50 5.42
CA ILE A 37 9.79 -0.21 4.93
C ILE A 37 11.31 -0.14 5.04
N HIS A 38 11.86 -0.72 6.10
CA HIS A 38 13.30 -0.72 6.35
C HIS A 38 14.07 -1.63 5.38
N TRP A 39 13.41 -2.65 4.82
CA TRP A 39 14.02 -3.63 3.92
C TRP A 39 14.72 -2.98 2.71
N ILE A 40 13.99 -2.19 1.92
CA ILE A 40 14.58 -1.48 0.76
C ILE A 40 15.51 -0.36 1.22
N LYS A 41 15.18 0.31 2.33
CA LYS A 41 16.02 1.37 2.91
C LYS A 41 17.43 0.84 3.24
N GLU A 42 17.53 -0.31 3.89
CA GLU A 42 18.81 -0.94 4.24
C GLU A 42 19.63 -1.29 2.98
N LYS A 43 18.97 -1.85 1.95
CA LYS A 43 19.62 -2.17 0.67
C LYS A 43 20.15 -0.92 -0.04
N VAL A 44 19.38 0.17 -0.04
CA VAL A 44 19.79 1.48 -0.58
C VAL A 44 21.00 2.03 0.17
N LEU A 45 20.95 2.04 1.51
CA LEU A 45 22.04 2.54 2.36
C LEU A 45 23.33 1.76 2.10
N LYS A 46 23.25 0.42 2.08
CA LYS A 46 24.39 -0.45 1.79
C LYS A 46 25.00 -0.14 0.41
N LYS A 47 24.17 -0.01 -0.63
CA LYS A 47 24.64 0.29 -1.99
C LYS A 47 25.35 1.63 -2.08
N ILE A 48 24.82 2.66 -1.43
CA ILE A 48 25.45 3.99 -1.36
C ILE A 48 26.78 3.90 -0.61
N GLN A 49 26.84 3.16 0.50
CA GLN A 49 28.09 2.99 1.26
C GLN A 49 29.19 2.30 0.44
N GLU A 50 28.86 1.25 -0.33
CA GLU A 50 29.81 0.49 -1.15
C GLU A 50 30.52 1.33 -2.23
N ILE A 51 29.83 2.34 -2.77
CA ILE A 51 30.35 3.20 -3.84
C ILE A 51 30.91 4.54 -3.33
N THR A 52 30.71 4.83 -2.05
CA THR A 52 31.15 6.09 -1.47
C THR A 52 32.68 6.09 -1.36
N THR A 53 33.29 7.14 -1.87
CA THR A 53 34.72 7.41 -1.85
C THR A 53 34.97 8.80 -1.27
N LYS A 54 36.23 9.15 -1.01
CA LYS A 54 36.57 10.50 -0.55
C LYS A 54 36.12 11.61 -1.52
N ASN A 55 36.09 11.33 -2.82
CA ASN A 55 35.81 12.34 -3.85
C ASN A 55 34.32 12.65 -4.00
N ASN A 56 33.43 11.72 -3.62
CA ASN A 56 31.97 11.86 -3.78
C ASN A 56 31.22 11.79 -2.44
N TYR A 57 31.95 11.84 -1.32
CA TYR A 57 31.41 11.73 0.03
C TYR A 57 30.33 12.79 0.30
N GLU A 58 30.59 14.04 -0.07
CA GLU A 58 29.66 15.15 0.16
C GLU A 58 28.31 14.92 -0.55
N LYS A 59 28.35 14.54 -1.83
CA LYS A 59 27.16 14.19 -2.62
C LYS A 59 26.28 13.15 -1.93
N PHE A 60 26.87 12.02 -1.56
CA PHE A 60 26.12 10.91 -0.97
C PHE A 60 25.66 11.22 0.46
N ASN A 61 26.50 11.85 1.27
CA ASN A 61 26.15 12.23 2.63
C ASN A 61 24.98 13.25 2.64
N THR A 62 24.98 14.22 1.73
CA THR A 62 23.88 15.18 1.62
C THR A 62 22.59 14.53 1.13
N PHE A 63 22.67 13.64 0.12
CA PHE A 63 21.52 12.84 -0.30
C PHE A 63 20.93 12.01 0.86
N LEU A 64 21.78 11.34 1.63
CA LEU A 64 21.36 10.52 2.77
C LEU A 64 20.69 11.36 3.86
N LYS A 65 21.17 12.58 4.15
CA LYS A 65 20.50 13.50 5.08
C LYS A 65 19.08 13.84 4.60
N PHE A 66 18.89 14.11 3.31
CA PHE A 66 17.54 14.34 2.78
C PHE A 66 16.66 13.09 2.90
N TYR A 67 17.23 11.92 2.60
CA TYR A 67 16.51 10.65 2.68
C TYR A 67 16.09 10.28 4.11
N GLU A 68 16.91 10.61 5.12
CA GLU A 68 16.58 10.36 6.53
C GLU A 68 15.57 11.36 7.10
N ASN A 69 15.64 12.62 6.67
CA ASN A 69 14.74 13.67 7.17
C ASN A 69 13.35 13.64 6.52
N LYS A 70 13.21 13.02 5.34
CA LYS A 70 11.94 12.97 4.62
C LYS A 70 11.14 11.74 5.04
N GLN A 71 10.00 11.97 5.67
CA GLN A 71 9.00 10.92 5.89
C GLN A 71 8.35 10.56 4.53
N PRO A 72 8.41 9.28 4.10
CA PRO A 72 7.57 8.73 3.04
C PRO A 72 6.10 9.09 3.24
N ASN A 73 5.54 9.84 2.30
CA ASN A 73 4.11 10.06 2.17
C ASN A 73 3.52 8.95 1.29
N VAL A 74 3.56 7.71 1.78
CA VAL A 74 3.02 6.56 1.06
C VAL A 74 1.94 5.88 1.88
N TYR A 75 0.79 5.65 1.26
CA TYR A 75 -0.40 5.12 1.92
C TYR A 75 -0.90 3.93 1.11
N ILE A 76 -1.14 2.81 1.78
CA ILE A 76 -1.47 1.55 1.10
C ILE A 76 -2.69 0.87 1.69
N ALA A 77 -3.40 0.16 0.82
CA ALA A 77 -4.34 -0.88 1.18
C ALA A 77 -3.84 -2.20 0.58
N SER A 78 -3.70 -3.22 1.43
CA SER A 78 -3.17 -4.53 1.05
C SER A 78 -4.30 -5.52 0.79
N PHE A 79 -4.07 -6.35 -0.22
CA PHE A 79 -4.95 -7.40 -0.70
C PHE A 79 -4.09 -8.62 -1.04
N SER A 80 -4.73 -9.78 -1.20
CA SER A 80 -4.10 -10.98 -1.72
C SER A 80 -4.65 -11.33 -3.10
N GLN A 81 -3.82 -11.92 -3.96
CA GLN A 81 -4.30 -12.58 -5.17
C GLN A 81 -4.97 -13.93 -4.88
N GLY A 82 -4.71 -14.53 -3.71
CA GLY A 82 -5.27 -15.82 -3.31
C GLY A 82 -6.64 -15.68 -2.67
N GLU A 83 -7.62 -16.42 -3.18
CA GLU A 83 -9.02 -16.36 -2.72
C GLU A 83 -9.29 -17.11 -1.40
N ASP A 84 -8.44 -18.09 -1.06
CA ASP A 84 -8.66 -18.99 0.08
C ASP A 84 -7.34 -19.42 0.75
N LEU A 85 -6.58 -18.46 1.29
CA LEU A 85 -5.27 -18.69 1.91
C LEU A 85 -5.38 -18.84 3.43
N LEU A 86 -4.87 -19.95 3.97
CA LEU A 86 -4.91 -20.23 5.41
C LEU A 86 -4.19 -19.17 6.26
N SER A 87 -3.03 -18.69 5.80
CA SER A 87 -2.28 -17.63 6.47
C SER A 87 -3.09 -16.34 6.58
N GLN A 88 -3.80 -15.97 5.51
CA GLN A 88 -4.65 -14.79 5.47
C GLN A 88 -5.89 -14.92 6.37
N TRP A 89 -6.52 -16.09 6.41
CA TRP A 89 -7.63 -16.36 7.32
C TRP A 89 -7.24 -16.16 8.79
N ARG A 90 -6.07 -16.67 9.17
CA ARG A 90 -5.54 -16.55 10.53
C ARG A 90 -5.19 -15.13 10.89
N ALA A 91 -4.45 -14.45 10.02
CA ALA A 91 -3.88 -13.14 10.31
C ALA A 91 -4.90 -11.99 10.24
N TYR A 92 -5.77 -11.98 9.22
CA TYR A 92 -6.55 -10.79 8.86
C TYR A 92 -8.07 -10.96 9.00
N ALA A 93 -8.56 -12.20 8.94
CA ALA A 93 -9.99 -12.50 8.99
C ALA A 93 -10.40 -13.13 10.32
N ASN A 94 -9.85 -12.62 11.43
CA ASN A 94 -10.20 -13.04 12.80
C ASN A 94 -10.20 -14.57 12.96
N ASP A 95 -9.06 -15.22 12.71
CA ASP A 95 -8.91 -16.68 12.78
C ASP A 95 -9.94 -17.49 11.96
N GLY A 96 -10.30 -16.99 10.79
CA GLY A 96 -11.27 -17.63 9.89
C GLY A 96 -12.75 -17.38 10.22
N TYR A 97 -13.06 -16.54 11.22
CA TYR A 97 -14.44 -16.09 11.49
C TYR A 97 -14.90 -14.93 10.60
N GLY A 98 -13.96 -14.27 9.90
CA GLY A 98 -14.21 -13.16 8.99
C GLY A 98 -14.58 -13.59 7.56
N VAL A 99 -14.28 -12.71 6.61
CA VAL A 99 -14.56 -12.90 5.18
C VAL A 99 -13.38 -12.40 4.33
N ALA A 100 -13.33 -12.84 3.08
CA ALA A 100 -12.52 -12.21 2.04
C ALA A 100 -13.45 -11.54 1.02
N ILE A 101 -13.23 -10.25 0.78
CA ILE A 101 -13.96 -9.45 -0.20
C ILE A 101 -13.20 -9.48 -1.52
N GLY A 102 -13.77 -10.10 -2.55
CA GLY A 102 -13.21 -10.15 -3.90
C GLY A 102 -13.54 -8.89 -4.69
N PHE A 103 -12.58 -7.99 -4.76
CA PHE A 103 -12.68 -6.74 -5.50
C PHE A 103 -12.29 -6.91 -6.97
N ASN A 104 -13.03 -6.25 -7.86
CA ASN A 104 -12.65 -6.08 -9.25
C ASN A 104 -11.40 -5.18 -9.33
N THR A 105 -10.25 -5.76 -9.67
CA THR A 105 -9.00 -4.99 -9.77
C THR A 105 -9.08 -3.92 -10.84
N ASP A 106 -9.83 -4.16 -11.92
CA ASP A 106 -9.91 -3.23 -13.06
C ASP A 106 -10.68 -1.96 -12.69
N TYR A 107 -11.63 -2.03 -11.76
CA TYR A 107 -12.35 -0.87 -11.20
C TYR A 107 -11.39 0.21 -10.67
N PHE A 108 -10.32 -0.20 -9.99
CA PHE A 108 -9.37 0.72 -9.37
C PHE A 108 -8.30 1.25 -10.32
N LYS A 109 -8.15 0.66 -11.52
CA LYS A 109 -7.15 1.12 -12.50
C LYS A 109 -7.49 2.47 -13.13
N GLU A 110 -8.76 2.86 -13.10
CA GLU A 110 -9.24 4.13 -13.67
C GLU A 110 -8.85 5.35 -12.81
N ASN A 111 -8.47 5.14 -11.55
CA ASN A 111 -8.12 6.21 -10.64
C ASN A 111 -6.61 6.56 -10.74
N ASN A 112 -6.31 7.71 -11.34
CA ASN A 112 -4.94 8.20 -11.57
C ASN A 112 -4.16 8.55 -10.30
N LEU A 113 -4.81 8.64 -9.14
CA LEU A 113 -4.19 8.96 -7.85
C LEU A 113 -3.78 7.71 -7.06
N ILE A 114 -4.10 6.52 -7.55
CA ILE A 114 -3.71 5.24 -6.96
C ILE A 114 -2.99 4.37 -7.99
N LYS A 115 -2.02 3.60 -7.52
CA LYS A 115 -1.30 2.61 -8.32
C LYS A 115 -1.58 1.22 -7.77
N THR A 116 -2.09 0.34 -8.61
CA THR A 116 -2.20 -1.07 -8.27
C THR A 116 -0.87 -1.77 -8.58
N SER A 117 -0.20 -2.33 -7.57
CA SER A 117 1.08 -3.02 -7.75
C SER A 117 1.07 -4.38 -7.08
N LYS A 118 1.52 -5.41 -7.78
CA LYS A 118 1.93 -6.66 -7.14
C LYS A 118 3.18 -6.41 -6.31
N VAL A 119 3.29 -7.10 -5.18
CA VAL A 119 4.48 -7.01 -4.34
C VAL A 119 5.64 -7.75 -5.01
N LEU A 120 6.79 -7.10 -5.03
CA LEU A 120 8.05 -7.64 -5.54
C LEU A 120 8.79 -8.35 -4.40
N TYR A 121 8.87 -9.67 -4.50
CA TYR A 121 9.54 -10.53 -3.52
C TYR A 121 10.98 -10.90 -3.89
N ASP A 122 11.29 -11.01 -5.18
CA ASP A 122 12.61 -11.45 -5.66
C ASP A 122 13.69 -10.41 -5.34
N GLU A 123 14.67 -10.82 -4.54
CA GLU A 123 15.73 -9.94 -4.06
C GLU A 123 16.65 -9.42 -5.17
N ASN A 124 16.94 -10.22 -6.19
CA ASN A 124 17.80 -9.80 -7.31
C ASN A 124 17.11 -8.74 -8.16
N LEU A 125 15.79 -8.87 -8.36
CA LEU A 125 14.99 -7.87 -9.06
C LEU A 125 14.87 -6.58 -8.24
N GLN A 126 14.72 -6.68 -6.91
CA GLN A 126 14.76 -5.50 -6.03
C GLN A 126 16.08 -4.76 -6.17
N GLU A 127 17.22 -5.46 -6.14
CA GLU A 127 18.55 -4.86 -6.30
C GLU A 127 18.72 -4.16 -7.65
N LYS A 128 18.25 -4.78 -8.75
CA LYS A 128 18.26 -4.16 -10.08
C LYS A 128 17.43 -2.88 -10.14
N GLU A 129 16.26 -2.85 -9.52
CA GLU A 129 15.42 -1.66 -9.47
C GLU A 129 16.07 -0.56 -8.61
N ILE A 130 16.71 -0.92 -7.48
CA ILE A 130 17.49 0.03 -6.66
C ILE A 130 18.62 0.64 -7.49
N GLU A 131 19.40 -0.16 -8.21
CA GLU A 131 20.48 0.33 -9.08
C GLU A 131 19.97 1.30 -10.13
N LYS A 132 18.84 0.97 -10.77
CA LYS A 132 18.20 1.81 -11.77
C LYS A 132 17.74 3.15 -11.19
N ILE A 133 17.13 3.15 -10.00
CA ILE A 133 16.65 4.35 -9.32
C ILE A 133 17.82 5.24 -8.89
N LEU A 134 18.91 4.66 -8.39
CA LEU A 134 20.08 5.40 -7.92
C LEU A 134 21.05 5.82 -9.04
N LYS A 135 20.95 5.22 -10.23
CA LYS A 135 21.82 5.53 -11.38
C LYS A 135 21.97 7.03 -11.66
N PRO A 136 20.91 7.87 -11.67
CA PRO A 136 21.05 9.31 -11.89
C PRO A 136 21.93 9.98 -10.82
N LEU A 137 21.83 9.56 -9.55
CA LEU A 137 22.65 10.09 -8.46
C LEU A 137 24.13 9.69 -8.65
N PHE A 138 24.37 8.48 -9.16
CA PHE A 138 25.72 7.98 -9.39
C PHE A 138 26.41 8.70 -10.55
N GLU A 139 25.67 8.98 -11.62
CA GLU A 139 26.16 9.66 -12.83
C GLU A 139 26.26 11.19 -12.68
N MET A 140 25.66 11.76 -11.62
CA MET A 140 25.77 13.19 -11.32
C MET A 140 27.21 13.58 -10.98
N LYS A 141 27.72 14.63 -11.65
CA LYS A 141 29.08 15.14 -11.47
C LYS A 141 29.31 15.65 -10.04
N ASP A 142 30.48 15.37 -9.49
CA ASP A 142 30.83 15.69 -8.09
C ASP A 142 31.12 17.18 -7.82
N ARG A 143 31.08 18.06 -8.84
CA ARG A 143 31.33 19.51 -8.71
C ARG A 143 30.03 20.34 -8.62
N PHE A 144 28.93 19.70 -8.24
CA PHE A 144 27.64 20.36 -8.10
C PHE A 144 27.53 21.03 -6.73
N ASP A 145 26.75 22.10 -6.62
CA ASP A 145 26.41 22.67 -5.32
C ASP A 145 25.35 21.78 -4.66
N PHE A 146 25.76 20.97 -3.68
CA PHE A 146 24.87 20.01 -3.01
C PHE A 146 23.95 20.65 -1.98
N ASP A 147 24.14 21.93 -1.64
CA ASP A 147 23.22 22.68 -0.78
C ASP A 147 22.19 23.50 -1.60
N SER A 148 22.25 23.37 -2.93
CA SER A 148 21.31 24.05 -3.83
C SER A 148 19.90 23.46 -3.79
N TYR A 149 18.91 24.31 -4.08
CA TYR A 149 17.51 23.91 -4.24
C TYR A 149 17.33 22.89 -5.37
N GLU A 150 18.14 22.99 -6.42
CA GLU A 150 18.17 22.05 -7.54
C GLU A 150 18.59 20.65 -7.10
N PHE A 151 19.60 20.53 -6.24
CA PHE A 151 20.03 19.23 -5.71
C PHE A 151 19.00 18.64 -4.74
N GLU A 152 18.37 19.48 -3.91
CA GLU A 152 17.24 19.05 -3.07
C GLU A 152 16.13 18.47 -3.95
N LYS A 153 15.64 19.22 -4.94
CA LYS A 153 14.58 18.76 -5.86
C LYS A 153 14.95 17.51 -6.65
N PHE A 154 16.22 17.38 -7.04
CA PHE A 154 16.72 16.18 -7.68
C PHE A 154 16.69 14.97 -6.72
N SER A 155 17.18 15.14 -5.50
CA SER A 155 17.18 14.12 -4.46
C SER A 155 15.76 13.69 -4.10
N GLU A 156 14.83 14.64 -4.00
CA GLU A 156 13.41 14.36 -3.72
C GLU A 156 12.80 13.38 -4.71
N LYS A 157 13.07 13.54 -6.02
CA LYS A 157 12.55 12.63 -7.04
C LYS A 157 13.06 11.20 -6.86
N ILE A 158 14.34 11.04 -6.54
CA ILE A 158 14.95 9.73 -6.31
C ILE A 158 14.39 9.10 -5.03
N ILE A 159 14.26 9.90 -3.96
CA ILE A 159 13.68 9.46 -2.69
C ILE A 159 12.23 9.00 -2.87
N ASP A 160 11.43 9.72 -3.68
CA ASP A 160 10.05 9.35 -3.96
C ASP A 160 9.95 8.01 -4.72
N GLU A 161 10.86 7.75 -5.67
CA GLU A 161 10.97 6.46 -6.36
C GLU A 161 11.43 5.33 -5.43
N ILE A 162 12.38 5.60 -4.52
CA ILE A 162 12.79 4.63 -3.49
C ILE A 162 11.59 4.30 -2.59
N ASN A 163 10.86 5.31 -2.11
CA ASN A 163 9.70 5.12 -1.24
C ASN A 163 8.59 4.33 -1.95
N TYR A 164 8.36 4.59 -3.23
CA TYR A 164 7.46 3.79 -4.05
C TYR A 164 7.94 2.33 -4.18
N LEU A 165 9.24 2.09 -4.40
CA LEU A 165 9.82 0.76 -4.42
C LEU A 165 9.65 0.04 -3.08
N SER A 166 9.91 0.71 -1.95
CA SER A 166 9.68 0.19 -0.61
C SER A 166 8.23 -0.24 -0.41
N ALA A 167 7.28 0.61 -0.81
CA ALA A 167 5.86 0.32 -0.67
C ALA A 167 5.37 -0.84 -1.55
N LYS A 168 6.10 -1.24 -2.59
CA LYS A 168 5.77 -2.40 -3.44
C LYS A 168 6.72 -3.59 -3.27
N SER A 169 7.61 -3.59 -2.29
CA SER A 169 8.57 -4.68 -2.07
C SER A 169 8.38 -5.32 -0.70
N LYS A 170 8.71 -6.60 -0.60
CA LYS A 170 8.66 -7.36 0.65
C LYS A 170 9.69 -8.48 0.61
N ASN A 171 10.07 -9.00 1.78
CA ASN A 171 10.96 -10.15 1.85
C ASN A 171 10.27 -11.41 1.28
N GLU A 172 11.02 -12.28 0.61
CA GLU A 172 10.51 -13.50 -0.03
C GLU A 172 9.80 -14.48 0.93
N LEU A 173 10.11 -14.45 2.23
CA LEU A 173 9.46 -15.27 3.25
C LEU A 173 7.95 -15.00 3.36
N PHE A 174 7.47 -13.88 2.82
CA PHE A 174 6.06 -13.52 2.79
C PHE A 174 5.39 -13.76 1.42
N MET A 175 6.05 -14.47 0.50
CA MET A 175 5.50 -14.76 -0.82
C MET A 175 4.17 -15.54 -0.75
N GLU A 176 3.94 -16.28 0.33
CA GLU A 176 2.67 -16.96 0.59
C GLU A 176 1.46 -16.02 0.67
N GLU A 177 1.67 -14.74 0.99
CA GLU A 177 0.59 -13.74 1.06
C GLU A 177 0.05 -13.38 -0.33
N GLN A 178 0.83 -13.61 -1.39
CA GLN A 178 0.50 -13.25 -2.77
C GLN A 178 -0.01 -11.80 -2.87
N GLU A 179 0.72 -10.88 -2.25
CA GLU A 179 0.20 -9.56 -1.93
C GLU A 179 0.12 -8.65 -3.18
N ILE A 180 -0.98 -7.91 -3.26
CA ILE A 180 -1.21 -6.82 -4.20
C ILE A 180 -1.66 -5.60 -3.41
N ARG A 181 -1.10 -4.43 -3.73
CA ARG A 181 -1.31 -3.18 -3.00
C ARG A 181 -1.95 -2.14 -3.91
N LEU A 182 -2.93 -1.44 -3.37
CA LEU A 182 -3.29 -0.12 -3.86
C LEU A 182 -2.41 0.89 -3.14
N ILE A 183 -1.68 1.71 -3.91
CA ILE A 183 -0.66 2.61 -3.41
C ILE A 183 -1.03 4.05 -3.76
N HIS A 184 -1.09 4.92 -2.76
CA HIS A 184 -1.37 6.34 -2.86
C HIS A 184 -0.19 7.17 -2.32
N ASN A 185 0.30 8.10 -3.14
CA ASN A 185 1.46 8.94 -2.81
C ASN A 185 1.08 10.43 -2.94
N PRO A 186 0.38 11.01 -1.95
CA PRO A 186 0.02 12.42 -1.98
C PRO A 186 1.25 13.31 -1.76
N ILE A 187 1.16 14.56 -2.21
CA ILE A 187 2.12 15.59 -1.86
C ILE A 187 1.65 16.26 -0.57
N ILE A 188 2.51 16.27 0.44
CA ILE A 188 2.23 16.87 1.75
C ILE A 188 3.39 17.80 2.08
N VAL A 189 3.11 19.10 2.17
CA VAL A 189 4.11 20.14 2.41
C VAL A 189 3.66 21.01 3.57
N GLU A 190 4.56 21.24 4.53
CA GLU A 190 4.32 22.25 5.57
C GLU A 190 4.71 23.63 5.03
N ASP A 191 3.76 24.56 5.01
CA ASP A 191 4.06 25.97 4.85
C ASP A 191 4.77 26.48 6.11
N LYS A 192 6.07 26.76 5.98
CA LYS A 192 6.92 27.19 7.10
C LYS A 192 6.43 28.48 7.77
N SER A 193 5.72 29.35 7.04
CA SER A 193 5.23 30.64 7.52
C SER A 193 3.93 30.50 8.31
N THR A 194 2.97 29.73 7.80
CA THR A 194 1.65 29.56 8.41
C THR A 194 1.56 28.35 9.33
N LYS A 195 2.55 27.44 9.30
CA LYS A 195 2.55 26.13 9.97
C LYS A 195 1.41 25.21 9.54
N ARG A 196 0.76 25.52 8.40
CA ARG A 196 -0.31 24.69 7.83
C ARG A 196 0.28 23.67 6.87
N PHE A 197 -0.32 22.49 6.86
CA PHE A 197 -0.01 21.47 5.86
C PHE A 197 -0.89 21.68 4.63
N ILE A 198 -0.24 21.72 3.47
CA ILE A 198 -0.86 21.76 2.15
C ILE A 198 -0.82 20.34 1.60
N PHE A 199 -1.98 19.88 1.12
CA PHE A 199 -2.18 18.55 0.55
C PHE A 199 -2.54 18.70 -0.93
N GLU A 200 -1.83 18.00 -1.80
CA GLU A 200 -2.13 17.95 -3.23
C GLU A 200 -2.21 16.50 -3.70
N ASN A 201 -3.01 16.27 -4.74
CA ASN A 201 -3.22 14.96 -5.36
C ASN A 201 -3.72 13.89 -4.37
N ASN A 202 -4.45 14.27 -3.33
CA ASN A 202 -5.03 13.38 -2.34
C ASN A 202 -6.38 12.81 -2.80
N ILE A 203 -6.62 11.52 -2.56
CA ILE A 203 -7.90 10.87 -2.91
C ILE A 203 -9.07 11.32 -2.01
N SER A 204 -8.75 11.88 -0.84
CA SER A 204 -9.69 12.43 0.14
C SER A 204 -8.92 13.28 1.15
N PRO A 205 -9.57 14.05 2.04
CA PRO A 205 -8.88 14.64 3.18
C PRO A 205 -8.15 13.57 4.01
N MET A 206 -7.00 13.91 4.58
CA MET A 206 -6.31 13.02 5.50
C MET A 206 -7.14 12.84 6.78
N MET A 207 -7.41 11.59 7.12
CA MET A 207 -8.14 11.20 8.32
C MET A 207 -7.20 10.48 9.29
N PHE A 208 -7.64 10.33 10.54
CA PHE A 208 -6.85 9.67 11.59
C PHE A 208 -7.70 8.67 12.36
N ARG A 209 -7.10 7.55 12.75
CA ARG A 209 -7.72 6.54 13.64
C ARG A 209 -6.80 6.21 14.80
N ALA A 210 -7.40 5.98 15.96
CA ALA A 210 -6.68 5.52 17.14
C ALA A 210 -6.60 3.99 17.15
N VAL A 211 -5.39 3.43 17.22
CA VAL A 211 -5.16 1.98 17.32
C VAL A 211 -4.02 1.72 18.29
N CYS A 212 -4.28 0.96 19.36
CA CYS A 212 -3.26 0.56 20.34
C CYS A 212 -2.39 1.73 20.86
N GLY A 213 -3.00 2.88 21.15
CA GLY A 213 -2.29 4.08 21.61
C GLY A 213 -1.59 4.90 20.51
N ASN A 214 -1.64 4.47 19.26
CA ASN A 214 -1.12 5.20 18.10
C ASN A 214 -2.23 5.97 17.38
N LEU A 215 -1.87 7.12 16.81
CA LEU A 215 -2.71 7.85 15.87
C LEU A 215 -2.22 7.56 14.44
N ILE A 216 -3.00 6.80 13.68
CA ILE A 216 -2.62 6.34 12.35
C ILE A 216 -3.31 7.21 11.29
N PRO A 217 -2.55 7.93 10.44
CA PRO A 217 -3.12 8.65 9.31
C PRO A 217 -3.54 7.69 8.20
N TYR A 218 -4.66 7.99 7.56
CA TYR A 218 -5.14 7.27 6.39
C TYR A 218 -5.91 8.18 5.44
N PHE A 219 -6.03 7.73 4.20
CA PHE A 219 -6.92 8.30 3.20
C PHE A 219 -8.04 7.34 2.88
N GLU A 220 -9.23 7.88 2.63
CA GLU A 220 -10.39 7.14 2.18
C GLU A 220 -10.41 7.04 0.66
N LEU A 221 -10.44 5.81 0.14
CA LEU A 221 -10.72 5.51 -1.26
C LEU A 221 -12.18 5.06 -1.37
N LYS A 222 -13.00 5.89 -1.99
CA LYS A 222 -14.40 5.58 -2.27
C LYS A 222 -14.53 4.68 -3.49
N PHE A 223 -15.47 3.74 -3.42
CA PHE A 223 -15.87 2.87 -4.52
C PHE A 223 -17.40 2.87 -4.69
N ASP A 224 -18.01 4.04 -4.51
CA ASP A 224 -19.45 4.27 -4.56
C ASP A 224 -19.98 4.71 -5.93
N ASN A 225 -19.08 5.03 -6.87
CA ASN A 225 -19.42 5.38 -8.24
C ASN A 225 -19.26 4.17 -9.15
N PHE A 226 -20.33 3.40 -9.36
CA PHE A 226 -20.34 2.27 -10.29
C PHE A 226 -21.70 2.12 -10.98
N GLU A 227 -21.64 1.82 -12.28
CA GLU A 227 -22.79 1.39 -13.07
C GLU A 227 -22.75 -0.14 -13.25
N ASN A 228 -23.83 -0.73 -13.79
CA ASN A 228 -24.01 -2.18 -13.88
C ASN A 228 -22.85 -2.93 -14.58
N ASP A 229 -22.06 -2.27 -15.41
CA ASP A 229 -20.98 -2.90 -16.19
C ASP A 229 -19.59 -2.82 -15.52
N ASN A 230 -19.44 -2.12 -14.38
CA ASN A 230 -18.16 -1.99 -13.67
C ASN A 230 -18.33 -2.10 -12.13
N GLU A 231 -18.89 -3.22 -11.66
CA GLU A 231 -19.05 -3.45 -10.23
C GLU A 231 -17.69 -3.58 -9.50
N PRO A 232 -17.50 -2.90 -8.35
CA PRO A 232 -16.23 -2.93 -7.62
C PRO A 232 -16.06 -4.22 -6.80
N ILE A 233 -17.15 -4.88 -6.40
CA ILE A 233 -17.14 -6.13 -5.61
C ILE A 233 -17.82 -7.21 -6.44
N LEU A 234 -17.10 -8.31 -6.67
CA LEU A 234 -17.57 -9.43 -7.50
C LEU A 234 -17.99 -10.63 -6.65
N GLU A 235 -17.35 -10.82 -5.50
CA GLU A 235 -17.65 -11.94 -4.62
C GLU A 235 -17.28 -11.72 -3.15
N ILE A 236 -17.95 -12.44 -2.26
CA ILE A 236 -17.62 -12.59 -0.84
C ILE A 236 -17.34 -14.05 -0.55
N ILE A 237 -16.20 -14.34 0.07
CA ILE A 237 -15.83 -15.67 0.53
C ILE A 237 -15.93 -15.69 2.05
N LYS A 238 -16.78 -16.55 2.58
CA LYS A 238 -16.91 -16.77 4.02
C LYS A 238 -15.70 -17.58 4.51
N GLY A 239 -15.06 -17.11 5.58
CA GLY A 239 -13.99 -17.85 6.24
C GLY A 239 -14.49 -19.21 6.77
N PRO A 240 -13.59 -20.17 7.03
CA PRO A 240 -13.97 -21.54 7.33
C PRO A 240 -14.74 -21.72 8.65
N LYS A 241 -14.67 -20.73 9.58
CA LYS A 241 -15.43 -20.69 10.83
C LYS A 241 -16.60 -19.71 10.78
N ASN A 242 -16.75 -18.96 9.69
CA ASN A 242 -17.80 -17.96 9.54
C ASN A 242 -19.16 -18.63 9.34
N LYS A 243 -20.16 -18.18 10.10
CA LYS A 243 -21.51 -18.78 10.16
C LYS A 243 -22.58 -17.91 9.50
N PHE A 244 -22.21 -16.94 8.69
CA PHE A 244 -23.20 -16.10 8.02
C PHE A 244 -24.15 -16.94 7.15
N ILE A 245 -25.43 -16.56 7.21
CA ILE A 245 -26.49 -17.12 6.35
C ILE A 245 -26.44 -16.39 5.01
N ASP A 246 -26.37 -17.14 3.91
CA ASP A 246 -26.18 -16.58 2.57
C ASP A 246 -27.27 -15.56 2.21
N GLN A 247 -28.53 -15.83 2.56
CA GLN A 247 -29.64 -14.92 2.30
C GLN A 247 -29.48 -13.57 3.03
N GLU A 248 -29.00 -13.59 4.27
CA GLU A 248 -28.79 -12.37 5.07
C GLU A 248 -27.65 -11.52 4.49
N ILE A 249 -26.55 -12.16 4.04
CA ILE A 249 -25.48 -11.45 3.33
C ILE A 249 -26.01 -10.83 2.03
N ARG A 250 -26.80 -11.56 1.25
CA ARG A 250 -27.39 -11.03 0.00
C ARG A 250 -28.27 -9.81 0.28
N ILE A 251 -29.12 -9.88 1.29
CA ILE A 251 -29.97 -8.75 1.71
C ILE A 251 -29.10 -7.57 2.14
N PHE A 252 -28.06 -7.82 2.95
CA PHE A 252 -27.15 -6.77 3.41
C PHE A 252 -26.42 -6.09 2.25
N LEU A 253 -25.89 -6.86 1.29
CA LEU A 253 -25.22 -6.34 0.10
C LEU A 253 -26.19 -5.54 -0.79
N ALA A 254 -27.39 -6.09 -1.04
CA ALA A 254 -28.42 -5.43 -1.86
C ALA A 254 -28.90 -4.11 -1.23
N ASN A 255 -29.08 -4.06 0.10
CA ASN A 255 -29.41 -2.83 0.83
C ASN A 255 -28.33 -1.75 0.71
N ASN A 256 -27.10 -2.14 0.35
CA ASN A 256 -25.98 -1.23 0.14
C ASN A 256 -25.65 -1.02 -1.35
N GLY A 257 -26.49 -1.50 -2.28
CA GLY A 257 -26.33 -1.27 -3.73
C GLY A 257 -25.49 -2.31 -4.47
N PHE A 258 -25.15 -3.43 -3.84
CA PHE A 258 -24.38 -4.52 -4.47
C PHE A 258 -25.31 -5.70 -4.79
N TYR A 259 -25.72 -5.83 -6.05
CA TYR A 259 -26.77 -6.77 -6.45
C TYR A 259 -26.25 -8.09 -7.03
N ASN A 260 -25.11 -8.09 -7.73
CA ASN A 260 -24.63 -9.26 -8.49
C ASN A 260 -23.43 -9.98 -7.84
N VAL A 261 -23.26 -9.81 -6.52
CA VAL A 261 -22.14 -10.39 -5.77
C VAL A 261 -22.33 -11.90 -5.53
N LYS A 262 -21.33 -12.69 -5.89
CA LYS A 262 -21.31 -14.14 -5.62
C LYS A 262 -20.93 -14.39 -4.16
N ILE A 263 -21.56 -15.36 -3.52
CA ILE A 263 -21.21 -15.78 -2.16
C ILE A 263 -20.62 -17.19 -2.24
N LYS A 264 -19.44 -17.37 -1.66
CA LYS A 264 -18.73 -18.65 -1.57
C LYS A 264 -18.38 -18.95 -0.11
N VAL A 265 -17.96 -20.19 0.13
CA VAL A 265 -17.41 -20.66 1.40
C VAL A 265 -15.98 -21.13 1.16
N SER A 266 -15.07 -20.81 2.07
CA SER A 266 -13.73 -21.38 2.11
C SER A 266 -13.79 -22.91 2.04
N LYS A 267 -12.91 -23.51 1.24
CA LYS A 267 -12.70 -24.96 1.12
C LYS A 267 -11.75 -25.49 2.20
N SER A 268 -11.08 -24.59 2.94
CA SER A 268 -10.18 -24.96 4.01
C SER A 268 -10.93 -25.76 5.09
N SER A 269 -10.36 -26.89 5.51
CA SER A 269 -10.90 -27.72 6.59
C SER A 269 -10.57 -27.17 7.99
N TYR A 270 -9.96 -25.98 8.08
CA TYR A 270 -9.54 -25.34 9.32
C TYR A 270 -10.74 -25.00 10.22
N ARG A 271 -10.80 -25.61 11.41
CA ARG A 271 -11.86 -25.41 12.42
C ARG A 271 -11.32 -24.71 13.66
#